data_AF-A0A0P9T2M9-F1
#
_entry.id   AF-A0A0P9T2M9-F1
#
_cell.length_a   1.000
_cell.length_b   1.000
_cell.length_c   1.000
_cell.angle_alpha   90.00
_cell.angle_beta   90.00
_cell.angle_gamma   90.00
#
_symmetry.space_group_name_H-M   'P 1'
#
loop_
_entity.id
_entity.type
_entity.pdbx_description
1 polymer ?
#
loop_
_entity_poly.entity_id
_entity_poly.type
_entity_poly.pdbx_seq_one_letter_code
_entity_poly.pdbx_strand_id
1 'polypeptide(L)'
;MALFILLAGLMALPSLPVAQYPDVAPPQITITATYPGASAKVLVDSVTSVIEEELNGAKGMLYYESTSNSTGSAEINVTFVPGTNPDMAQVEVQNRIKKAEARLPQTVLSQGLQVEQASSGFLLIFTLNYKDGSATKDTVALADYAARNVNNEISRVNGVGRLQFFAAEAAMRVWIDP
;
A
#
# COMPACT_ATOMS: atom_id res chain seq x y z
N MET A 1 -35.24 28.19 -22.69
CA MET A 1 -34.91 26.86 -22.16
C MET A 1 -33.72 26.22 -22.88
N ALA A 2 -33.76 26.01 -24.20
CA ALA A 2 -32.64 25.40 -24.95
C ALA A 2 -31.29 26.15 -24.79
N LEU A 3 -31.29 27.48 -24.83
CA LEU A 3 -30.08 28.29 -24.63
C LEU A 3 -29.49 28.14 -23.22
N PHE A 4 -30.35 28.01 -22.19
CA PHE A 4 -29.91 27.77 -20.81
C PHE A 4 -29.28 26.40 -20.65
N ILE A 5 -29.85 25.37 -21.27
CA ILE A 5 -29.30 24.00 -21.26
C ILE A 5 -27.92 23.98 -21.95
N LEU A 6 -27.77 24.68 -23.06
CA LEU A 6 -26.52 24.75 -23.82
C LEU A 6 -25.42 25.48 -23.04
N LEU A 7 -25.74 26.62 -22.40
CA LEU A 7 -24.81 27.36 -21.55
C LEU A 7 -24.41 26.56 -20.29
N ALA A 8 -25.37 25.88 -19.65
CA ALA A 8 -25.09 25.01 -18.51
C ALA A 8 -24.18 23.83 -18.89
N GLY A 9 -24.41 23.22 -20.06
CA GLY A 9 -23.55 22.17 -20.60
C GLY A 9 -22.12 22.65 -20.84
N LEU A 10 -21.95 23.82 -21.48
CA LEU A 10 -20.63 24.42 -21.74
C LEU A 10 -19.87 24.78 -20.45
N MET A 11 -20.57 25.23 -19.40
CA MET A 11 -19.94 25.48 -18.10
C MET A 11 -19.56 24.20 -17.34
N ALA A 12 -20.27 23.08 -17.57
CA ALA A 12 -19.99 21.81 -16.90
C ALA A 12 -18.86 21.00 -17.55
N LEU A 13 -18.59 21.19 -18.85
CA LEU A 13 -17.52 20.47 -19.56
C LEU A 13 -16.14 20.50 -18.87
N PRO A 14 -15.61 21.64 -18.40
CA PRO A 14 -14.29 21.68 -17.76
C PRO A 14 -14.26 21.07 -16.35
N SER A 15 -15.41 20.90 -15.68
CA SER A 15 -15.49 20.34 -14.33
C SER A 15 -15.80 18.85 -14.31
N LEU A 16 -16.13 18.25 -15.46
CA LEU A 16 -16.42 16.82 -15.56
C LEU A 16 -15.12 15.99 -15.46
N PRO A 17 -15.04 15.05 -14.51
CA PRO A 17 -13.93 14.10 -14.46
C PRO A 17 -13.91 13.25 -15.73
N VAL A 18 -12.74 13.15 -16.37
CA VAL A 18 -12.53 12.26 -17.51
C VAL A 18 -11.89 10.98 -16.99
N ALA A 19 -12.63 9.86 -17.07
CA ALA A 19 -12.16 8.54 -16.69
C ALA A 19 -12.46 7.54 -17.82
N GLN A 20 -11.60 6.53 -18.00
CA GLN A 20 -11.79 5.50 -19.04
C GLN A 20 -12.96 4.57 -18.73
N TYR A 21 -13.15 4.26 -17.44
CA TYR A 21 -14.25 3.46 -16.90
C TYR A 21 -14.71 4.08 -15.56
N PRO A 22 -15.99 3.95 -15.18
CA PRO A 22 -16.41 4.23 -13.81
C PRO A 22 -15.71 3.28 -12.84
N ASP A 23 -15.45 3.74 -11.63
CA ASP A 23 -14.90 2.88 -10.58
C ASP A 23 -15.96 1.85 -10.15
N VAL A 24 -15.84 0.64 -10.67
CA VAL A 24 -16.70 -0.51 -10.38
C VAL A 24 -15.98 -1.57 -9.56
N ALA A 25 -14.70 -1.34 -9.25
CA ALA A 25 -13.92 -2.29 -8.47
C ALA A 25 -14.39 -2.25 -7.01
N PRO A 26 -14.59 -3.41 -6.36
CA PRO A 26 -14.83 -3.43 -4.93
C PRO A 26 -13.65 -2.82 -4.18
N PRO A 27 -13.88 -1.99 -3.16
CA PRO A 27 -12.80 -1.39 -2.40
C PRO A 27 -12.04 -2.48 -1.64
N GLN A 28 -10.71 -2.36 -1.64
CA GLN A 28 -9.81 -3.32 -1.02
C GLN A 28 -8.85 -2.62 -0.08
N ILE A 29 -8.53 -3.26 1.05
CA ILE A 29 -7.54 -2.80 2.01
C ILE A 29 -6.47 -3.89 2.13
N THR A 30 -5.21 -3.52 1.89
CA THR A 30 -4.06 -4.41 2.05
C THR A 30 -3.43 -4.17 3.42
N ILE A 31 -3.13 -5.26 4.12
CA ILE A 31 -2.41 -5.26 5.39
C ILE A 31 -1.10 -5.98 5.17
N THR A 32 0.02 -5.31 5.45
CA THR A 32 1.36 -5.88 5.31
C THR A 32 2.02 -5.96 6.68
N ALA A 33 2.54 -7.15 7.00
CA ALA A 33 3.27 -7.42 8.23
C ALA A 33 4.62 -8.08 7.91
N THR A 34 5.66 -7.68 8.64
CA THR A 34 7.01 -8.24 8.48
C THR A 34 7.49 -8.85 9.79
N TYR A 35 7.88 -10.13 9.74
CA TYR A 35 8.53 -10.88 10.81
C TYR A 35 9.84 -11.48 10.29
N PRO A 36 10.95 -10.73 10.38
CA PRO A 36 12.25 -11.19 9.89
C PRO A 36 12.69 -12.49 10.57
N GLY A 37 13.10 -13.49 9.77
CA GLY A 37 13.59 -14.78 10.25
C GLY A 37 12.51 -15.81 10.62
N ALA A 38 11.22 -15.48 10.49
CA ALA A 38 10.13 -16.44 10.67
C ALA A 38 9.94 -17.32 9.42
N SER A 39 9.62 -18.60 9.62
CA SER A 39 9.14 -19.44 8.53
C SER A 39 7.72 -19.07 8.14
N ALA A 40 7.30 -19.40 6.91
CA ALA A 40 5.94 -19.13 6.45
C ALA A 40 4.88 -19.72 7.40
N LYS A 41 5.14 -20.91 7.97
CA LYS A 41 4.23 -21.54 8.94
C LYS A 41 4.12 -20.74 10.24
N VAL A 42 5.25 -20.28 10.79
CA VAL A 42 5.25 -19.45 12.01
C VAL A 42 4.51 -18.13 11.76
N LEU A 43 4.70 -17.56 10.57
CA LEU A 43 4.05 -16.32 10.17
C LEU A 43 2.53 -16.47 10.12
N VAL A 44 2.03 -17.55 9.52
CA VAL A 44 0.60 -17.89 9.51
C VAL A 44 0.08 -18.03 10.93
N ASP A 45 0.68 -18.93 11.71
CA ASP A 45 0.17 -19.31 13.03
C ASP A 45 0.21 -18.15 14.04
N SER A 46 1.19 -17.24 13.93
CA SER A 46 1.45 -16.20 14.94
C SER A 46 1.02 -14.78 14.54
N VAL A 47 0.82 -14.52 13.25
CA VAL A 47 0.52 -13.17 12.74
C VAL A 47 -0.73 -13.20 11.88
N THR A 48 -0.69 -13.92 10.76
CA THR A 48 -1.76 -13.88 9.75
C THR A 48 -3.09 -14.35 10.34
N SER A 49 -3.12 -15.53 10.99
CA SER A 49 -4.34 -16.07 11.58
C SER A 49 -4.89 -15.24 12.74
N VAL A 50 -4.03 -14.55 13.50
CA VAL A 50 -4.46 -13.65 14.58
C VAL A 50 -5.16 -12.41 14.00
N ILE A 51 -4.61 -11.84 12.93
CA ILE A 51 -5.23 -10.70 12.24
C ILE A 51 -6.55 -11.13 11.57
N GLU A 52 -6.56 -12.28 10.88
CA GLU A 52 -7.76 -12.83 10.24
C GLU A 52 -8.91 -13.07 11.24
N GLU A 53 -8.60 -13.58 12.43
CA GLU A 53 -9.59 -13.81 13.49
C GLU A 53 -10.28 -12.50 13.91
N GLU A 54 -9.52 -11.41 14.06
CA GLU A 54 -10.05 -10.10 14.44
C GLU A 54 -10.74 -9.37 13.28
N LEU A 55 -10.36 -9.67 12.03
CA LEU A 55 -11.02 -9.16 10.82
C LEU A 55 -12.40 -9.79 10.63
N ASN A 56 -12.66 -10.99 11.17
CA ASN A 56 -13.98 -11.58 11.12
C ASN A 56 -15.03 -10.66 11.78
N GLY A 57 -16.06 -10.33 11.01
CA GLY A 57 -17.10 -9.39 11.44
C GLY A 57 -16.75 -7.92 11.21
N ALA A 58 -15.71 -7.59 10.44
CA ALA A 58 -15.53 -6.26 9.86
C ALA A 58 -16.75 -5.91 8.99
N LYS A 59 -17.32 -4.72 9.23
CA LYS A 59 -18.59 -4.32 8.59
C LYS A 59 -18.37 -4.12 7.08
N GLY A 60 -19.17 -4.81 6.26
CA GLY A 60 -19.10 -4.68 4.81
C GLY A 60 -17.95 -5.44 4.16
N MET A 61 -17.19 -6.25 4.92
CA MET A 61 -16.20 -7.17 4.36
C MET A 61 -16.91 -8.29 3.58
N LEU A 62 -16.48 -8.54 2.34
CA LEU A 62 -16.93 -9.66 1.51
C LEU A 62 -16.10 -10.90 1.79
N TYR A 63 -14.78 -10.77 1.64
CA TYR A 63 -13.81 -11.84 1.84
C TYR A 63 -12.43 -11.25 2.11
N TYR A 64 -11.52 -12.08 2.56
CA TYR A 64 -10.10 -11.76 2.63
C TYR A 64 -9.29 -12.89 2.01
N GLU A 65 -8.14 -12.54 1.47
CA GLU A 65 -7.14 -13.48 0.99
C GLU A 65 -5.81 -13.14 1.68
N SER A 66 -5.08 -14.15 2.13
CA SER A 66 -3.79 -13.95 2.78
C SER A 66 -2.69 -14.77 2.12
N THR A 67 -1.50 -14.17 2.05
CA THR A 67 -0.29 -14.82 1.55
C THR A 67 0.81 -14.63 2.56
N SER A 68 1.48 -15.71 2.95
CA SER A 68 2.59 -15.70 3.89
C SER A 68 3.83 -16.31 3.24
N ASN A 69 4.88 -15.52 3.12
CA ASN A 69 6.10 -15.90 2.43
C ASN A 69 7.19 -16.34 3.40
N SER A 70 8.06 -17.26 2.97
CA SER A 70 9.23 -17.71 3.74
C SER A 70 10.31 -16.62 3.93
N THR A 71 10.17 -15.49 3.24
CA THR A 71 10.98 -14.28 3.45
C THR A 71 10.61 -13.54 4.73
N GLY A 72 9.56 -13.97 5.45
CA GLY A 72 9.08 -13.33 6.67
C GLY A 72 8.08 -12.19 6.42
N SER A 73 7.48 -12.12 5.23
CA SER A 73 6.48 -11.10 4.88
C SER A 73 5.10 -11.75 4.72
N ALA A 74 4.09 -11.15 5.35
CA ALA A 74 2.68 -11.53 5.23
C ALA A 74 1.89 -10.38 4.62
N GLU A 75 0.99 -10.73 3.72
CA GLU A 75 0.06 -9.80 3.08
C GLU A 75 -1.36 -10.34 3.23
N ILE A 76 -2.30 -9.49 3.65
CA ILE A 76 -3.71 -9.81 3.78
C ILE A 76 -4.50 -8.77 2.99
N ASN A 77 -5.20 -9.20 1.95
CA ASN A 77 -6.05 -8.38 1.11
C ASN A 77 -7.51 -8.57 1.53
N VAL A 78 -8.10 -7.53 2.10
CA VAL A 78 -9.48 -7.52 2.57
C VAL A 78 -10.35 -6.81 1.54
N THR A 79 -11.30 -7.53 0.95
CA THR A 79 -12.23 -7.00 -0.05
C THR A 79 -13.57 -6.64 0.59
N PHE A 80 -14.09 -5.45 0.28
CA PHE A 80 -15.34 -4.93 0.80
C PHE A 80 -16.44 -4.90 -0.26
N VAL A 81 -17.70 -4.80 0.17
CA VAL A 81 -18.84 -4.67 -0.73
C VAL A 81 -18.74 -3.40 -1.58
N PRO A 82 -19.10 -3.44 -2.88
CA PRO A 82 -19.17 -2.24 -3.71
C PRO A 82 -20.05 -1.15 -3.08
N GLY A 83 -19.60 0.10 -3.13
CA GLY A 83 -20.28 1.24 -2.49
C GLY A 83 -19.85 1.50 -1.03
N THR A 84 -19.01 0.65 -0.43
CA THR A 84 -18.35 0.96 0.84
C THR A 84 -17.38 2.13 0.62
N ASN A 85 -17.38 3.11 1.54
CA ASN A 85 -16.40 4.18 1.51
C ASN A 85 -14.99 3.60 1.87
N PRO A 86 -13.97 3.74 1.01
CA PRO A 86 -12.63 3.18 1.25
C PRO A 86 -11.95 3.70 2.51
N ASP A 87 -12.13 4.98 2.84
CA ASP A 87 -11.55 5.59 4.05
C ASP A 87 -12.16 4.98 5.32
N MET A 88 -13.48 4.77 5.31
CA MET A 88 -14.17 4.10 6.42
C MET A 88 -13.81 2.62 6.53
N ALA A 89 -13.63 1.93 5.40
CA ALA A 89 -13.15 0.55 5.39
C ALA A 89 -11.74 0.45 5.99
N GLN A 90 -10.84 1.36 5.62
CA GLN A 90 -9.50 1.42 6.18
C GLN A 90 -9.51 1.67 7.69
N VAL A 91 -10.34 2.60 8.17
CA VAL A 91 -10.51 2.85 9.61
C VAL A 91 -11.06 1.63 10.34
N GLU A 92 -12.04 0.93 9.76
CA GLU A 92 -12.58 -0.31 10.35
C GLU A 92 -11.49 -1.38 10.46
N VAL A 93 -10.72 -1.61 9.39
CA VAL A 93 -9.59 -2.57 9.40
C VAL A 93 -8.55 -2.18 10.45
N GLN A 94 -8.15 -0.91 10.53
CA GLN A 94 -7.21 -0.44 11.55
C GLN A 94 -7.76 -0.67 12.97
N ASN A 95 -9.05 -0.41 13.21
CA ASN A 95 -9.66 -0.67 14.51
C ASN A 95 -9.68 -2.16 14.89
N ARG A 96 -9.79 -3.07 13.91
CA ARG A 96 -9.67 -4.52 14.15
C ARG A 96 -8.23 -4.93 14.44
N ILE A 97 -7.27 -4.42 13.67
CA ILE A 97 -5.85 -4.71 13.88
C ILE A 97 -5.40 -4.26 15.27
N LYS A 98 -5.85 -3.09 15.74
CA LYS A 98 -5.55 -2.63 17.11
C LYS A 98 -6.00 -3.58 18.22
N LYS A 99 -7.05 -4.38 17.99
CA LYS A 99 -7.46 -5.43 18.94
C LYS A 99 -6.54 -6.65 18.86
N ALA A 100 -6.04 -6.96 17.67
CA ALA A 100 -5.09 -8.05 17.42
C ALA A 100 -3.69 -7.73 17.98
N GLU A 101 -3.28 -6.46 18.05
CA GLU A 101 -1.92 -6.02 18.42
C GLU A 101 -1.40 -6.66 19.71
N ALA A 102 -2.26 -6.82 20.73
CA ALA A 102 -1.87 -7.42 22.01
C ALA A 102 -1.45 -8.90 21.90
N ARG A 103 -1.90 -9.60 20.86
CA ARG A 103 -1.60 -11.01 20.59
C ARG A 103 -0.44 -11.18 19.60
N LEU A 104 0.01 -10.10 18.96
CA LEU A 104 1.08 -10.16 17.97
C LEU A 104 2.48 -10.19 18.62
N PRO A 105 3.46 -10.87 18.00
CA PRO A 105 4.84 -10.83 18.46
C PRO A 105 5.41 -9.40 18.46
N GLN A 106 6.19 -9.07 19.50
CA GLN A 106 6.82 -7.74 19.65
C GLN A 106 7.72 -7.36 18.45
N THR A 107 8.39 -8.34 17.83
CA THR A 107 9.20 -8.12 16.64
C THR A 107 8.38 -7.54 15.49
N VAL A 108 7.15 -8.02 15.27
CA VAL A 108 6.26 -7.52 14.21
C VAL A 108 5.78 -6.11 14.55
N LEU A 109 5.37 -5.87 15.80
CA LEU A 109 4.94 -4.55 16.26
C LEU A 109 6.06 -3.51 16.10
N SER A 110 7.31 -3.89 16.37
CA SER A 110 8.48 -3.01 16.19
C SER A 110 8.75 -2.63 14.72
N GLN A 111 8.40 -3.50 13.78
CA GLN A 111 8.49 -3.21 12.34
C GLN A 111 7.30 -2.37 11.86
N GLY A 112 6.19 -2.39 12.60
CA GLY A 112 4.95 -1.73 12.24
C GLY A 112 4.11 -2.56 11.26
N LEU A 113 2.79 -2.41 11.38
CA LEU A 113 1.82 -2.96 10.45
C LEU A 113 1.43 -1.86 9.47
N GLN A 114 1.53 -2.15 8.17
CA GLN A 114 1.11 -1.20 7.13
C GLN A 114 -0.31 -1.53 6.70
N VAL A 115 -1.18 -0.52 6.66
CA VAL A 115 -2.59 -0.67 6.27
C VAL A 115 -2.91 0.37 5.20
N GLU A 116 -3.06 -0.10 3.97
CA GLU A 116 -3.15 0.76 2.79
C GLU A 116 -4.42 0.42 2.00
N GLN A 117 -4.98 1.42 1.33
CA GLN A 117 -6.03 1.16 0.34
C GLN A 117 -5.39 0.47 -0.87
N ALA A 118 -5.86 -0.74 -1.17
CA ALA A 118 -5.36 -1.49 -2.30
C ALA A 118 -5.91 -0.87 -3.58
N SER A 119 -5.01 -0.48 -4.48
CA SER A 119 -5.35 -0.17 -5.86
C SER A 119 -4.71 -1.24 -6.75
N SER A 120 -5.52 -1.89 -7.59
CA SER A 120 -5.10 -3.04 -8.39
C SER A 120 -4.27 -2.68 -9.62
N GLY A 121 -3.53 -1.56 -9.61
CA GLY A 121 -2.66 -1.17 -10.73
C GLY A 121 -1.73 -0.01 -10.42
N PHE A 122 -0.61 0.06 -11.16
CA PHE A 122 0.25 1.25 -11.16
C PHE A 122 -0.34 2.28 -12.10
N LEU A 123 -0.64 3.48 -11.59
CA LEU A 123 -0.98 4.63 -12.43
C LEU A 123 0.23 5.07 -13.30
N LEU A 124 1.42 5.06 -12.69
CA LEU A 124 2.65 5.49 -13.33
C LEU A 124 3.85 4.76 -12.71
N ILE A 125 4.82 4.39 -13.55
CA ILE A 125 6.13 3.92 -13.13
C ILE A 125 7.15 4.94 -13.63
N PHE A 126 7.93 5.51 -12.72
CA PHE A 126 9.06 6.38 -13.06
C PHE A 126 10.37 5.68 -12.73
N THR A 127 11.43 6.03 -13.47
CA THR A 127 12.77 5.50 -13.25
C THR A 127 13.76 6.65 -13.17
N LEU A 128 14.68 6.58 -12.22
CA LEU A 128 15.83 7.49 -12.17
C LEU A 128 17.00 6.83 -12.87
N ASN A 129 17.65 7.57 -13.76
CA ASN A 129 18.81 7.10 -14.50
C ASN A 129 19.90 8.18 -14.48
N TYR A 130 21.16 7.76 -14.46
CA TYR A 130 22.28 8.67 -14.69
C TYR A 130 22.26 9.16 -16.15
N LYS A 131 22.60 10.43 -16.35
CA LYS A 131 22.85 10.98 -17.68
C LYS A 131 24.10 10.31 -18.28
N ASP A 132 24.10 10.10 -19.59
CA ASP A 132 25.24 9.52 -20.31
C ASP A 132 26.53 10.30 -20.03
N GLY A 133 27.60 9.56 -19.69
CA GLY A 133 28.91 10.10 -19.33
C GLY A 133 29.19 10.27 -17.84
N SER A 134 28.25 9.92 -16.94
CA SER A 134 28.53 9.90 -15.49
C SER A 134 29.58 8.82 -15.15
N ALA A 135 30.70 9.24 -14.54
CA ALA A 135 31.83 8.37 -14.21
C ALA A 135 31.49 7.32 -13.12
N THR A 136 30.45 7.58 -12.33
CA THR A 136 29.97 6.70 -11.26
C THR A 136 28.50 6.36 -11.52
N LYS A 137 28.27 5.11 -11.96
CA LYS A 137 26.94 4.51 -12.11
C LYS A 137 26.58 3.71 -10.87
N ASP A 138 26.62 4.36 -9.71
CA ASP A 138 26.28 3.70 -8.45
C ASP A 138 24.77 3.65 -8.27
N THR A 139 24.19 2.47 -8.50
CA THR A 139 22.75 2.24 -8.35
C THR A 139 22.29 2.39 -6.91
N VAL A 140 23.15 2.15 -5.91
CA VAL A 140 22.83 2.29 -4.49
C VAL A 140 22.73 3.76 -4.11
N ALA A 141 23.67 4.58 -4.57
CA ALA A 141 23.63 6.03 -4.35
C ALA A 141 22.39 6.67 -5.00
N LEU A 142 22.02 6.22 -6.21
CA LEU A 142 20.81 6.70 -6.88
C LEU A 142 19.53 6.27 -6.16
N ALA A 143 19.47 5.04 -5.67
CA ALA A 143 18.36 4.54 -4.86
C ALA A 143 18.19 5.32 -3.56
N ASP A 144 19.29 5.58 -2.85
CA ASP A 144 19.28 6.39 -1.63
C ASP A 144 18.84 7.84 -1.89
N TYR A 145 19.30 8.44 -3.00
CA TYR A 145 18.82 9.76 -3.43
C TYR A 145 17.31 9.78 -3.70
N ALA A 146 16.80 8.75 -4.39
CA ALA A 146 15.37 8.59 -4.68
C ALA A 146 14.55 8.53 -3.39
N ALA A 147 14.96 7.67 -2.46
CA ALA A 147 14.27 7.46 -1.20
C ALA A 147 14.18 8.74 -0.36
N ARG A 148 15.28 9.49 -0.28
CA ARG A 148 15.38 10.67 0.60
C ARG A 148 14.75 11.93 -0.02
N ASN A 149 14.90 12.13 -1.32
CA ASN A 149 14.56 13.42 -1.96
C ASN A 149 13.36 13.37 -2.89
N VAL A 150 12.97 12.17 -3.38
CA VAL A 150 11.91 12.05 -4.40
C VAL A 150 10.69 11.33 -3.83
N ASN A 151 10.87 10.15 -3.24
CA ASN A 151 9.77 9.29 -2.82
C ASN A 151 8.81 10.01 -1.84
N ASN A 152 9.36 10.68 -0.83
CA ASN A 152 8.56 11.41 0.17
C ASN A 152 7.73 12.54 -0.45
N GLU A 153 8.25 13.23 -1.46
CA GLU A 153 7.53 14.31 -2.14
C GLU A 153 6.40 13.74 -3.01
N ILE A 154 6.67 12.67 -3.76
CA ILE A 154 5.65 12.00 -4.58
C ILE A 154 4.53 11.41 -3.71
N SER A 155 4.87 10.75 -2.60
CA SER A 155 3.89 10.19 -1.67
C SER A 155 2.95 11.22 -1.04
N ARG A 156 3.29 12.52 -1.08
CA ARG A 156 2.45 13.61 -0.55
C ARG A 156 1.58 14.30 -1.59
N VAL A 157 1.75 13.99 -2.88
CA VAL A 157 0.94 14.56 -3.95
C VAL A 157 -0.50 14.06 -3.83
N ASN A 158 -1.47 14.98 -3.91
CA ASN A 158 -2.88 14.63 -3.84
C ASN A 158 -3.26 13.66 -4.97
N GLY A 159 -3.88 12.53 -4.60
CA GLY A 159 -4.23 11.44 -5.52
C GLY A 159 -3.24 10.27 -5.53
N VAL A 160 -2.07 10.39 -4.88
CA VAL A 160 -1.16 9.26 -4.72
C VAL A 160 -1.58 8.43 -3.50
N GLY A 161 -2.12 7.23 -3.75
CA GLY A 161 -2.51 6.30 -2.69
C GLY A 161 -1.33 5.49 -2.13
N ARG A 162 -0.45 4.99 -3.00
CA ARG A 162 0.71 4.17 -2.63
C ARG A 162 1.89 4.39 -3.56
N LEU A 163 3.09 4.49 -3.00
CA LEU A 163 4.36 4.48 -3.73
C LEU A 163 5.08 3.17 -3.44
N GLN A 164 5.34 2.39 -4.48
CA GLN A 164 6.17 1.19 -4.37
C GLN A 164 7.60 1.50 -4.79
N PHE A 165 8.55 1.34 -3.87
CA PHE A 165 9.97 1.56 -4.14
C PHE A 165 10.64 0.25 -4.56
N PHE A 166 11.14 0.21 -5.80
CA PHE A 166 11.78 -0.97 -6.39
C PHE A 166 13.31 -0.99 -6.19
N ALA A 167 13.77 -0.54 -5.03
CA ALA A 167 15.17 -0.58 -4.62
C ALA A 167 15.26 -0.53 -3.07
N ALA A 168 16.46 -0.36 -2.52
CA ALA A 168 16.67 -0.24 -1.08
C ALA A 168 17.47 1.03 -0.76
N GLU A 169 17.21 1.61 0.42
CA GLU A 169 18.00 2.70 0.97
C GLU A 169 19.43 2.25 1.28
N ALA A 170 20.38 3.20 1.31
CA ALA A 170 21.72 2.89 1.76
C ALA A 170 21.70 2.57 3.26
N ALA A 171 22.21 1.39 3.62
CA ALA A 171 22.34 0.93 4.99
C ALA A 171 23.80 0.65 5.33
N MET A 172 24.21 0.91 6.58
CA MET A 172 25.51 0.50 7.08
C MET A 172 25.54 -1.03 7.19
N ARG A 173 26.38 -1.68 6.37
CA ARG A 173 26.55 -3.13 6.37
C ARG A 173 27.88 -3.48 7.04
N VAL A 174 27.81 -4.09 8.23
CA VAL A 174 28.98 -4.64 8.93
C VAL A 174 29.01 -6.14 8.67
N TRP A 175 29.98 -6.58 7.86
CA TRP A 175 30.23 -8.00 7.62
C TRP A 175 31.28 -8.47 8.64
N ILE A 176 30.88 -9.34 9.55
CA ILE A 176 31.78 -9.91 10.56
C ILE A 176 32.53 -11.07 9.89
N ASP A 177 33.86 -10.97 9.83
CA ASP A 177 34.74 -12.07 9.47
C ASP A 177 35.14 -12.79 10.77
N PRO A 178 34.72 -14.06 10.99
CA PRO A 178 34.88 -14.76 12.25
C PRO A 178 36.32 -15.11 12.62
#